data_AF-A0A3S1B0V9-F1
#
_entry.id   AF-A0A3S1B0V9-F1
#
_cell.length_a   1.000
_cell.length_b   1.000
_cell.length_c   1.000
_cell.angle_alpha   90.00
_cell.angle_beta   90.00
_cell.angle_gamma   90.00
#
_symmetry.space_group_name_H-M   'P 1'
#
loop_
_entity.id
_entity.type
_entity.pdbx_description
1 polymer ?
#
loop_
_entity_poly.entity_id
_entity_poly.type
_entity_poly.pdbx_seq_one_letter_code
_entity_poly.pdbx_strand_id
1 'polypeptide(L)'
;MAINDQTIQLAILKAILEKLPFGVLVTRNESDIVLCSRVLSESLSENQRDLQMSMIIRKDLTPGVNTPIQLNGNHGIVRKEFIKVLEEGYQLYLLL
;
A
#
# COMPACT_ATOMS: atom_id res chain seq x y z
N MET A 1 28.57 2.77 -13.75
CA MET A 1 27.12 2.59 -13.56
C MET A 1 26.79 3.05 -12.15
N ALA A 2 26.22 4.25 -11.99
CA ALA A 2 25.72 4.66 -10.69
C ALA A 2 24.46 3.84 -10.42
N ILE A 3 24.56 2.84 -9.53
CA ILE A 3 23.36 2.24 -8.98
C ILE A 3 22.67 3.38 -8.24
N ASN A 4 21.51 3.81 -8.76
CA ASN A 4 20.83 4.99 -8.25
C ASN A 4 20.39 4.67 -6.81
N ASP A 5 20.95 5.37 -5.82
CA ASP A 5 20.73 5.12 -4.38
C ASP A 5 19.23 5.04 -4.03
N GLN A 6 18.42 5.78 -4.79
CA GLN A 6 16.96 5.77 -4.73
C GLN A 6 16.33 4.40 -5.04
N THR A 7 16.81 3.71 -6.07
CA THR A 7 16.30 2.38 -6.46
C THR A 7 16.62 1.36 -5.37
N ILE A 8 17.80 1.46 -4.74
CA ILE A 8 18.19 0.58 -3.64
C ILE A 8 17.30 0.81 -2.41
N GLN A 9 17.13 2.07 -1.97
CA GLN A 9 16.33 2.38 -0.80
C GLN A 9 14.87 1.94 -0.96
N LEU A 10 14.29 2.18 -2.15
CA LEU A 10 12.94 1.73 -2.45
C LEU A 10 12.84 0.20 -2.45
N ALA A 11 13.83 -0.51 -3.01
CA ALA A 11 13.84 -1.97 -3.01
C ALA A 11 13.93 -2.55 -1.59
N ILE A 12 14.78 -1.98 -0.72
CA ILE A 12 14.88 -2.38 0.68
C ILE A 12 13.56 -2.12 1.40
N LEU A 13 12.96 -0.95 1.23
CA LEU A 13 11.66 -0.63 1.82
C LEU A 13 10.59 -1.64 1.38
N LYS A 14 10.49 -1.92 0.07
CA LYS A 14 9.57 -2.94 -0.45
C LYS A 14 9.80 -4.29 0.20
N ALA A 15 11.06 -4.72 0.32
CA ALA A 15 11.41 -5.99 0.95
C ALA A 15 10.99 -6.07 2.42
N ILE A 16 11.10 -4.97 3.18
CA ILE A 16 10.63 -4.90 4.56
C ILE A 16 9.10 -4.95 4.62
N LEU A 17 8.42 -4.11 3.83
CA LEU A 17 6.96 -4.03 3.80
C LEU A 17 6.31 -5.36 3.39
N GLU A 18 6.94 -6.10 2.48
CA GLU A 18 6.49 -7.42 2.03
C GLU A 18 6.50 -8.50 3.14
N LYS A 19 7.28 -8.29 4.20
CA LYS A 19 7.39 -9.21 5.34
C LYS A 19 6.41 -8.93 6.46
N LEU A 20 5.64 -7.85 6.37
CA LEU A 20 4.67 -7.50 7.40
C LEU A 20 3.52 -8.52 7.42
N PRO A 21 2.99 -8.88 8.60
CA PRO A 21 1.95 -9.90 8.75
C PRO A 21 0.55 -9.38 8.39
N PHE A 22 0.46 -8.25 7.69
CA PHE A 22 -0.79 -7.56 7.36
C PHE A 22 -0.72 -6.98 5.94
N GLY A 23 -1.87 -6.58 5.41
CA GLY A 23 -1.96 -6.11 4.03
C GLY A 23 -1.29 -4.74 3.87
N VAL A 24 -0.45 -4.59 2.85
CA VAL A 24 0.21 -3.31 2.55
C VAL A 24 0.05 -3.01 1.08
N LEU A 25 -0.41 -1.81 0.78
CA LEU A 25 -0.45 -1.25 -0.56
C LEU A 25 0.38 0.04 -0.56
N VAL A 26 1.30 0.17 -1.50
CA VAL A 26 2.10 1.38 -1.69
C VAL A 26 1.76 1.95 -3.04
N THR A 27 1.40 3.23 -3.07
CA THR A 27 1.20 3.96 -4.31
C THR A 27 2.12 5.17 -4.40
N ARG A 28 2.39 5.58 -5.63
CA ARG A 28 2.98 6.86 -5.98
C ARG A 28 1.88 7.71 -6.60
N ASN A 29 1.77 8.96 -6.14
CA ASN A 29 0.77 9.93 -6.59
C ASN A 29 -0.68 9.40 -6.54
N GLU A 30 -0.99 8.53 -5.59
CA GLU A 30 -2.32 7.95 -5.40
C GLU A 30 -2.88 7.18 -6.62
N SER A 31 -2.03 6.82 -7.59
CA SER A 31 -2.49 6.17 -8.82
C SER A 31 -1.60 5.02 -9.25
N ASP A 32 -0.29 5.16 -9.10
CA ASP A 32 0.68 4.17 -9.56
C ASP A 32 0.97 3.18 -8.43
N ILE A 33 0.60 1.91 -8.58
CA ILE A 33 0.80 0.90 -7.55
C ILE A 33 2.24 0.40 -7.62
N VAL A 34 3.00 0.71 -6.57
CA VAL A 34 4.43 0.44 -6.46
C VAL A 34 4.68 -0.87 -5.71
N LEU A 35 3.77 -1.25 -4.81
CA LEU A 35 3.78 -2.52 -4.08
C LEU A 35 2.35 -2.90 -3.70
N CYS A 36 2.00 -4.17 -3.86
CA CYS A 36 0.84 -4.79 -3.23
C CYS A 36 1.37 -6.05 -2.53
N SER A 37 1.32 -6.08 -1.20
CA SER A 37 1.95 -7.15 -0.44
C SER A 37 1.28 -8.49 -0.71
N ARG A 38 2.03 -9.59 -0.61
CA ARG A 38 1.50 -10.93 -0.80
C ARG A 38 0.27 -11.20 0.06
N VAL A 39 0.32 -10.84 1.34
CA VAL A 39 -0.80 -10.96 2.29
C VAL A 39 -2.06 -10.29 1.77
N LEU A 40 -1.93 -9.08 1.23
CA LEU A 40 -3.06 -8.39 0.62
C LEU A 40 -3.50 -9.09 -0.67
N SER A 41 -2.58 -9.35 -1.59
CA SER A 41 -2.89 -9.93 -2.91
C SER A 41 -3.57 -11.30 -2.85
N GLU A 42 -3.20 -12.14 -1.88
CA GLU A 42 -3.77 -13.47 -1.62
C GLU A 42 -5.17 -13.37 -0.97
N SER A 43 -5.45 -12.28 -0.24
CA SER A 43 -6.75 -12.03 0.39
C SER A 43 -7.82 -11.49 -0.57
N LEU A 44 -7.42 -11.06 -1.77
CA LEU A 44 -8.29 -10.47 -2.79
C LEU A 44 -8.58 -11.49 -3.90
N SER A 45 -9.86 -11.71 -4.18
CA SER A 45 -10.28 -12.50 -5.35
C SER A 45 -9.77 -11.85 -6.65
N GLU A 46 -9.18 -12.64 -7.56
CA GLU A 46 -8.56 -12.11 -8.79
C GLU A 46 -9.50 -11.23 -9.63
N ASN A 47 -10.78 -11.61 -9.67
CA ASN A 47 -11.83 -10.89 -10.39
C ASN A 47 -12.31 -9.60 -9.71
N GLN A 48 -11.92 -9.32 -8.47
CA GLN A 48 -12.31 -8.12 -7.71
C GLN A 48 -11.13 -7.28 -7.23
N ARG A 49 -9.90 -7.73 -7.49
CA ARG A 49 -8.67 -7.10 -7.02
C ARG A 49 -8.59 -5.61 -7.37
N ASP A 50 -8.77 -5.26 -8.64
CA ASP A 50 -8.67 -3.87 -9.09
C ASP A 50 -9.74 -2.98 -8.47
N LEU A 51 -10.97 -3.49 -8.37
CA LEU A 51 -12.08 -2.77 -7.74
C LEU A 51 -11.77 -2.50 -6.26
N GLN A 52 -11.32 -3.51 -5.52
CA GLN A 52 -11.04 -3.39 -4.08
C GLN A 52 -9.83 -2.51 -3.79
N MET A 53 -8.77 -2.60 -4.59
CA MET A 53 -7.65 -1.67 -4.51
C MET A 53 -8.10 -0.23 -4.81
N SER A 54 -8.95 -0.03 -5.82
CA SER A 54 -9.48 1.30 -6.14
C SER A 54 -10.34 1.86 -5.01
N MET A 55 -11.10 1.02 -4.28
CA MET A 55 -11.88 1.45 -3.12
C MET A 55 -10.98 1.95 -1.99
N ILE A 56 -9.83 1.31 -1.76
CA ILE A 56 -8.86 1.73 -0.74
C ILE A 56 -8.23 3.08 -1.12
N ILE A 57 -7.76 3.19 -2.36
CA ILE A 57 -7.05 4.37 -2.87
C ILE A 57 -7.97 5.59 -2.96
N ARG A 58 -9.20 5.42 -3.48
CA ARG A 58 -10.15 6.52 -3.70
C ARG A 58 -10.89 6.95 -2.45
N LYS A 59 -10.79 6.19 -1.37
CA LYS A 59 -11.34 6.61 -0.09
C LYS A 59 -10.50 7.80 0.36
N ASP A 60 -11.16 8.94 0.62
CA ASP A 60 -10.49 10.16 1.09
C ASP A 60 -10.01 9.95 2.53
N LEU A 61 -8.94 9.17 2.67
CA LEU A 61 -8.39 8.75 3.93
C LEU A 61 -7.55 9.88 4.50
N THR A 62 -7.92 10.33 5.70
CA THR A 62 -7.10 11.25 6.48
C THR A 62 -5.82 10.52 6.93
N PRO A 63 -4.63 11.04 6.63
CA PRO A 63 -3.37 10.43 7.04
C PRO A 63 -3.26 10.29 8.55
N GLY A 64 -2.67 9.18 9.01
CA GLY A 64 -2.51 8.89 10.43
C GLY A 64 -3.81 8.51 11.16
N VAL A 65 -4.95 8.49 10.47
CA VAL A 65 -6.25 8.12 11.04
C VAL A 65 -6.61 6.69 10.63
N ASN A 66 -6.91 5.88 11.64
CA ASN A 66 -7.45 4.53 11.43
C ASN A 66 -8.89 4.64 10.93
N THR A 67 -9.12 4.18 9.71
CA THR A 67 -10.45 4.27 9.07
C THR A 67 -11.03 2.87 8.87
N PRO A 68 -12.24 2.57 9.40
CA PRO A 68 -12.89 1.29 9.18
C PRO A 68 -13.13 1.03 7.69
N ILE A 69 -12.89 -0.18 7.21
CA ILE A 69 -13.17 -0.61 5.85
C ILE A 69 -13.76 -2.02 5.84
N GLN A 70 -14.54 -2.33 4.80
CA GLN A 70 -15.01 -3.68 4.54
C GLN A 70 -14.44 -4.15 3.20
N LEU A 71 -13.72 -5.27 3.21
CA LEU A 71 -13.11 -5.87 2.03
C LEU A 71 -13.46 -7.36 2.00
N ASN A 72 -13.99 -7.86 0.88
CA ASN A 72 -14.46 -9.25 0.76
C ASN A 72 -15.39 -9.69 1.91
N GLY A 73 -16.23 -8.78 2.42
CA GLY A 73 -17.13 -9.04 3.56
C GLY A 73 -16.45 -9.01 4.94
N ASN A 74 -15.12 -8.97 5.00
CA ASN A 74 -14.36 -8.86 6.24
C ASN A 74 -14.24 -7.40 6.68
N HIS A 75 -14.47 -7.15 7.97
CA HIS A 75 -14.22 -5.85 8.59
C HIS A 75 -12.74 -5.73 8.91
N GLY A 76 -12.15 -4.59 8.56
CA GLY A 76 -10.77 -4.27 8.88
C GLY A 76 -10.58 -2.78 9.07
N ILE A 77 -9.34 -2.39 9.29
CA ILE A 77 -8.94 -0.99 9.41
C ILE A 77 -7.95 -0.69 8.30
N VAL A 78 -8.15 0.41 7.60
CA VAL A 78 -7.12 0.97 6.73
C VAL A 78 -6.55 2.24 7.35
N ARG A 79 -5.23 2.34 7.38
CA ARG A 79 -4.50 3.54 7.79
C ARG A 79 -3.63 4.00 6.64
N LYS A 80 -3.82 5.25 6.21
CA LYS A 80 -2.97 5.89 5.20
C LYS A 80 -1.82 6.62 5.88
N GLU A 81 -0.63 6.47 5.34
CA GLU A 81 0.56 7.21 5.73
C GLU A 81 1.26 7.79 4.50
N PHE A 82 1.92 8.93 4.67
CA PHE A 82 2.78 9.50 3.63
C PHE A 82 4.22 9.33 4.05
N ILE A 83 5.03 8.75 3.17
CA ILE A 83 6.48 8.67 3.37
C ILE A 83 7.19 9.38 2.23
N LYS A 84 8.39 9.88 2.53
CA LYS A 84 9.30 10.42 1.53
C LYS A 84 10.53 9.52 1.47
N VAL A 85 10.82 8.97 0.30
CA VAL A 85 12.06 8.24 0.04
C VAL A 85 12.90 9.14 -0.86
N LEU A 86 13.92 9.78 -0.27
CA LEU A 86 14.72 10.83 -0.90
C LEU A 86 13.85 11.99 -1.41
N GLU A 87 13.71 12.13 -2.72
CA GLU A 87 12.94 13.20 -3.36
C GLU A 87 11.50 12.80 -3.70
N GLU A 88 11.18 11.51 -3.65
CA GLU A 88 9.87 11.01 -4.06
C GLU A 88 8.95 10.73 -2.86
N GLY A 89 7.69 11.13 -3.00
CA GLY A 89 6.62 10.86 -2.04
C GLY A 89 5.82 9.61 -2.40
N TYR A 90 5.46 8.83 -1.38
CA TYR A 90 4.66 7.63 -1.50
C TYR A 90 3.53 7.62 -0.48
N GLN A 91 2.42 6.97 -0.85
CA GLN A 91 1.30 6.70 0.04
C GLN A 91 1.35 5.23 0.43
N LEU A 92 1.35 4.96 1.73
CA LEU A 92 1.24 3.63 2.30
C LEU A 92 -0.17 3.46 2.82
N TYR A 93 -0.84 2.39 2.41
CA TYR A 93 -2.11 1.95 2.96
C TYR A 93 -1.85 0.66 3.72
N LEU A 94 -2.00 0.71 5.04
CA LEU A 94 -1.82 -0.41 5.95
C LEU A 94 -3.21 -0.97 6.27
N LEU A 95 -3.45 -2.23 5.94
CA LEU A 95 -4.70 -2.95 6.18
C LEU A 95 -4.53 -3.89 7.35
N LEU A 96 -5.11 -3.51 8.48
CA LEU A 96 -5.00 -4.14 9.81
C LEU A 96 -6.28 -4.89 10.19
#